data_AF-A0A1Y2FDY8-F1
#
_entry.id   AF-A0A1Y2FDY8-F1
#
_cell.length_a   1.000
_cell.length_b   1.000
_cell.length_c   1.000
_cell.angle_alpha   90.00
_cell.angle_beta   90.00
_cell.angle_gamma   90.00
#
_symmetry.space_group_name_H-M   'P 1'
#
loop_
_entity.id
_entity.type
_entity.pdbx_description
1 polymer ?
#
loop_
_entity_poly.entity_id
_entity_poly.type
_entity_poly.pdbx_seq_one_letter_code
_entity_poly.pdbx_strand_id
1 'polypeptide(L)'
;MSASSKETLRLLFCVAAIYTAYLSWAILQERIATTPYGSDKQIFRAAFVLNTAQSLAATLTGSLYLLLTQKTARSSLIKTLYPSVSAFWHFAAISITSSLASPFGYASLRYIDYPTQILGKSCKLLPVMALGVIVYGQKFPAHKYAVVLLVTIGVALFTLFAPASNKSKKGGAQAEQSLYGLLLLSINLLLDGLTNSTQDAMFKKFKLSGPSMMVGLNLLSSVLVSGYLLSPLGNTELASSLSFMRQHPAIVQDIALFALCGATGQLAIFYTLQHFGSLALVTVTLTRKMFTMLLSVLWFGHALTKGQMVGVALVFGGISAEAVFKRQQDLAKKTRAKAQ
;
A
#
# COMPACT_ATOMS: atom_id res chain seq x y z
N MET A 1 -3.78 -35.71 10.08
CA MET A 1 -2.99 -34.72 9.29
C MET A 1 -1.58 -34.65 9.85
N SER A 2 -0.56 -34.82 9.00
CA SER A 2 0.84 -34.60 9.39
C SER A 2 1.06 -33.12 9.77
N ALA A 3 2.11 -32.83 10.54
CA ALA A 3 2.46 -31.46 10.93
C ALA A 3 2.68 -30.56 9.68
N SER A 4 3.28 -31.11 8.63
CA SER A 4 3.47 -30.44 7.33
C SER A 4 2.14 -30.07 6.66
N SER A 5 1.15 -30.97 6.64
CA SER A 5 -0.17 -30.65 6.05
C SER A 5 -0.89 -29.54 6.82
N LYS A 6 -0.72 -29.44 8.14
CA LYS A 6 -1.31 -28.36 8.95
C LYS A 6 -0.66 -27.00 8.65
N GLU A 7 0.66 -26.97 8.44
CA GLU A 7 1.37 -25.74 8.07
C GLU A 7 1.00 -25.26 6.67
N THR A 8 0.91 -26.16 5.69
CA THR A 8 0.45 -25.82 4.34
C THR A 8 -0.96 -25.28 4.35
N LEU A 9 -1.88 -25.89 5.10
CA LEU A 9 -3.26 -25.43 5.21
C LEU A 9 -3.34 -24.03 5.85
N ARG A 10 -2.53 -23.76 6.89
CA ARG A 10 -2.43 -22.42 7.49
C ARG A 10 -1.92 -21.40 6.48
N LEU A 11 -0.89 -21.74 5.71
CA LEU A 11 -0.37 -20.84 4.67
C LEU A 11 -1.44 -20.52 3.63
N LEU A 12 -2.15 -21.53 3.13
CA LEU A 12 -3.25 -21.34 2.17
C LEU A 12 -4.36 -20.45 2.74
N PHE A 13 -4.73 -20.64 4.00
CA PHE A 13 -5.70 -19.77 4.67
C PHE A 13 -5.20 -18.32 4.76
N CYS A 14 -3.93 -18.10 5.10
CA CYS A 14 -3.33 -16.77 5.12
C CYS A 14 -3.30 -16.11 3.74
N VAL A 15 -2.97 -16.88 2.70
CA VAL A 15 -3.00 -16.39 1.31
C VAL A 15 -4.42 -16.00 0.91
N ALA A 16 -5.40 -16.86 1.17
CA ALA A 16 -6.80 -16.58 0.89
C ALA A 16 -7.29 -15.32 1.64
N ALA A 17 -6.97 -15.19 2.92
CA ALA A 17 -7.33 -14.01 3.71
C ALA A 17 -6.70 -12.73 3.16
N ILE A 18 -5.41 -12.75 2.80
CA ILE A 18 -4.72 -11.61 2.19
C ILE A 18 -5.35 -11.27 0.84
N TYR A 19 -5.65 -12.27 0.01
CA TYR A 19 -6.20 -12.08 -1.32
C TYR A 19 -7.60 -11.49 -1.25
N THR A 20 -8.52 -12.15 -0.55
CA THR A 20 -9.90 -11.68 -0.41
C THR A 20 -9.95 -10.26 0.16
N ALA A 21 -9.24 -10.02 1.26
CA ALA A 21 -9.26 -8.71 1.91
C ALA A 21 -8.71 -7.60 1.01
N TYR A 22 -7.54 -7.77 0.39
CA TYR A 22 -6.92 -6.70 -0.39
C TYR A 22 -7.41 -6.59 -1.83
N LEU A 23 -7.99 -7.65 -2.42
CA LEU A 23 -8.69 -7.55 -3.69
C LEU A 23 -9.99 -6.77 -3.52
N SER A 24 -10.79 -7.09 -2.49
CA SER A 24 -11.98 -6.32 -2.15
C SER A 24 -11.63 -4.88 -1.78
N TRP A 25 -10.57 -4.68 -0.99
CA TRP A 25 -10.04 -3.36 -0.66
C TRP A 25 -9.69 -2.54 -1.91
N ALA A 26 -9.03 -3.16 -2.89
CA ALA A 26 -8.61 -2.48 -4.11
C ALA A 26 -9.80 -2.10 -5.00
N ILE A 27 -10.78 -2.99 -5.16
CA ILE A 27 -12.03 -2.68 -5.87
C ILE A 27 -12.75 -1.51 -5.20
N LEU A 28 -12.84 -1.52 -3.88
CA LEU A 28 -13.46 -0.43 -3.13
C LEU A 28 -12.66 0.87 -3.25
N GLN A 29 -11.33 0.80 -3.24
CA GLN A 29 -10.47 1.96 -3.46
C GLN A 29 -10.73 2.59 -4.83
N GLU A 30 -10.78 1.76 -5.88
CA GLU A 30 -11.08 2.20 -7.24
C GLU A 30 -12.48 2.81 -7.30
N ARG A 31 -13.49 2.07 -6.82
CA ARG A 31 -14.89 2.53 -6.78
C ARG A 31 -15.04 3.88 -6.09
N ILE A 32 -14.47 4.05 -4.90
CA ILE A 32 -14.56 5.30 -4.13
C ILE A 32 -13.87 6.45 -4.88
N ALA A 33 -12.74 6.18 -5.54
CA ALA A 33 -11.92 7.22 -6.16
C ALA A 33 -12.35 7.59 -7.59
N THR A 34 -13.02 6.69 -8.32
CA THR A 34 -13.30 6.87 -9.76
C THR A 34 -14.79 6.83 -10.10
N THR A 35 -15.62 6.13 -9.32
CA THR A 35 -17.05 5.97 -9.63
C THR A 35 -17.87 7.13 -9.04
N PRO A 36 -18.71 7.79 -9.85
CA PRO A 36 -19.62 8.81 -9.35
C PRO A 36 -20.76 8.21 -8.51
N TYR A 37 -21.11 8.89 -7.41
CA TYR A 37 -22.25 8.57 -6.55
C TYR A 37 -23.46 9.42 -6.92
N GLY A 38 -24.65 8.83 -6.80
CA GLY A 38 -25.94 9.50 -7.02
C GLY A 38 -26.21 9.98 -8.45
N SER A 39 -27.34 10.65 -8.61
CA SER A 39 -27.80 11.20 -9.90
C SER A 39 -27.02 12.45 -10.34
N ASP A 40 -26.43 13.16 -9.38
CA ASP A 40 -25.58 14.35 -9.52
C ASP A 40 -24.15 14.02 -9.96
N LYS A 41 -23.79 12.73 -10.00
CA LYS A 41 -22.53 12.19 -10.50
C LYS A 41 -21.28 12.76 -9.80
N GLN A 42 -21.35 13.01 -8.50
CA GLN A 42 -20.20 13.52 -7.74
C GLN A 42 -19.26 12.39 -7.29
N ILE A 43 -17.95 12.66 -7.23
CA ILE A 43 -16.93 11.69 -6.81
C ILE A 43 -16.40 12.08 -5.43
N PHE A 44 -16.29 11.10 -4.53
CA PHE A 44 -15.79 11.31 -3.18
C PHE A 44 -14.29 11.65 -3.19
N ARG A 45 -13.90 12.74 -2.52
CA ARG A 45 -12.54 13.29 -2.59
C ARG A 45 -12.03 13.73 -1.22
N ALA A 46 -11.92 12.78 -0.29
CA ALA A 46 -11.38 13.04 1.04
C ALA A 46 -10.40 11.96 1.48
N ALA A 47 -9.14 12.09 1.06
CA ALA A 47 -8.10 11.11 1.32
C ALA A 47 -7.78 10.98 2.82
N PHE A 48 -7.87 12.08 3.57
CA PHE A 48 -7.63 12.06 5.01
C PHE A 48 -8.77 11.37 5.75
N VAL A 49 -10.03 11.53 5.33
CA VAL A 49 -11.17 10.80 5.90
C VAL A 49 -11.04 9.29 5.66
N LEU A 50 -10.65 8.87 4.45
CA LEU A 50 -10.35 7.47 4.16
C LEU A 50 -9.23 6.92 5.03
N ASN A 51 -8.13 7.70 5.20
CA ASN A 51 -7.01 7.29 6.03
C ASN A 51 -7.40 7.16 7.51
N THR A 52 -8.21 8.08 8.03
CA THR A 52 -8.76 8.01 9.40
C THR A 52 -9.62 6.77 9.58
N ALA A 53 -10.53 6.46 8.65
CA ALA A 53 -11.37 5.27 8.74
C ALA A 53 -10.52 3.99 8.77
N GLN A 54 -9.52 3.87 7.89
CA GLN A 54 -8.62 2.72 7.85
C GLN A 54 -7.77 2.58 9.11
N SER A 55 -7.16 3.68 9.57
CA SER A 55 -6.28 3.66 10.73
C SER A 55 -7.05 3.38 12.03
N LEU A 56 -8.29 3.87 12.17
CA LEU A 56 -9.17 3.50 13.28
C LEU A 56 -9.53 2.02 13.24
N ALA A 57 -9.98 1.50 12.09
CA ALA A 57 -10.32 0.09 11.94
C ALA A 57 -9.11 -0.82 12.21
N ALA A 58 -7.93 -0.46 11.72
CA ALA A 58 -6.69 -1.18 11.96
C ALA A 58 -6.27 -1.14 13.44
N THR A 59 -6.45 0.01 14.11
CA THR A 59 -6.18 0.14 15.55
C THR A 59 -7.10 -0.74 16.38
N LEU A 60 -8.40 -0.73 16.09
CA LEU A 60 -9.39 -1.54 16.80
C LEU A 60 -9.14 -3.03 16.62
N THR A 61 -9.02 -3.47 15.37
CA THR A 61 -8.83 -4.89 15.05
C THR A 61 -7.46 -5.39 15.51
N GLY A 62 -6.39 -4.58 15.41
CA GLY A 62 -5.07 -4.92 15.93
C GLY A 62 -5.02 -5.00 17.46
N SER A 63 -5.72 -4.09 18.15
CA SER A 63 -5.85 -4.13 19.61
C SER A 63 -6.62 -5.36 20.06
N LEU A 64 -7.73 -5.67 19.40
CA LEU A 64 -8.51 -6.88 19.65
C LEU A 64 -7.67 -8.14 19.44
N TYR A 65 -6.96 -8.23 18.33
CA TYR A 65 -6.06 -9.35 18.06
C TYR A 65 -5.00 -9.53 19.14
N LEU A 66 -4.34 -8.45 19.56
CA LEU A 66 -3.35 -8.50 20.63
C LEU A 66 -3.97 -9.01 21.93
N LEU A 67 -5.12 -8.46 22.34
CA LEU A 67 -5.83 -8.86 23.56
C LEU A 67 -6.24 -10.34 23.55
N LEU A 68 -6.63 -10.87 22.38
CA LEU A 68 -7.06 -12.26 22.24
C LEU A 68 -5.89 -13.26 22.12
N THR A 69 -4.74 -12.85 21.59
CA THR A 69 -3.64 -13.78 21.24
C THR A 69 -2.42 -13.70 22.15
N GLN A 70 -2.17 -12.58 22.82
CA GLN A 70 -0.96 -12.37 23.60
C GLN A 70 -1.26 -12.35 25.11
N LYS A 71 -0.68 -13.29 25.87
CA LYS A 71 -0.79 -13.29 27.34
C LYS A 71 -0.27 -11.98 27.96
N THR A 72 0.71 -11.36 27.33
CA THR A 72 1.31 -10.08 27.75
C THR A 72 0.76 -8.87 26.97
N ALA A 73 -0.40 -9.02 26.31
CA ALA A 73 -1.00 -7.99 25.44
C ALA A 73 -1.05 -6.62 26.09
N ARG A 74 -1.50 -6.56 27.34
CA ARG A 74 -1.67 -5.30 28.08
C ARG A 74 -0.34 -4.57 28.26
N SER A 75 0.74 -5.28 28.58
CA SER A 75 2.08 -4.68 28.70
C SER A 75 2.62 -4.21 27.34
N SER A 76 2.43 -5.00 26.28
CA SER A 76 2.84 -4.62 24.92
C SER A 76 2.08 -3.41 24.40
N LEU A 77 0.77 -3.33 24.67
CA LEU A 77 -0.06 -2.18 24.33
C LEU A 77 0.36 -0.94 25.11
N ILE A 78 0.62 -1.06 26.42
CA ILE A 78 1.11 0.06 27.24
C ILE A 78 2.46 0.58 26.72
N LYS A 79 3.42 -0.31 26.38
CA LYS A 79 4.70 0.10 25.78
C LYS A 79 4.55 0.77 24.42
N THR A 80 3.49 0.43 23.69
CA THR A 80 3.17 1.00 22.38
C THR A 80 2.49 2.37 22.52
N LEU A 81 1.62 2.53 23.52
CA LEU A 81 0.93 3.78 23.86
C LEU A 81 1.87 4.81 24.49
N TYR A 82 2.84 4.34 25.28
CA TYR A 82 3.85 5.16 25.94
C TYR A 82 5.25 4.75 25.48
N PRO A 83 5.61 5.03 24.20
CA PRO A 83 6.94 4.73 23.71
C PRO A 83 7.98 5.63 24.40
N SER A 84 9.23 5.15 24.49
CA SER A 84 10.37 6.00 24.83
C SER A 84 10.41 7.23 23.92
N VAL A 85 10.90 8.39 24.40
CA VAL A 85 11.00 9.64 23.63
C VAL A 85 11.67 9.41 22.26
N SER A 86 12.73 8.59 22.20
CA SER A 86 13.38 8.27 20.92
C SER A 86 12.47 7.48 19.98
N ALA A 87 11.70 6.52 20.50
CA ALA A 87 10.74 5.74 19.71
C ALA A 87 9.57 6.62 19.25
N PHE A 88 9.07 7.54 20.10
CA PHE A 88 7.99 8.46 19.76
C PHE A 88 8.28 9.26 18.49
N TRP A 89 9.49 9.83 18.35
CA TRP A 89 9.87 10.58 17.14
C TRP A 89 9.84 9.73 15.87
N HIS A 90 10.21 8.46 15.96
CA HIS A 90 10.11 7.53 14.81
C HIS A 90 8.65 7.17 14.52
N PHE A 91 7.84 6.90 15.54
CA PHE A 91 6.39 6.68 15.38
C PHE A 91 5.73 7.90 14.71
N ALA A 92 6.07 9.12 15.16
CA ALA A 92 5.57 10.36 14.58
C ALA A 92 6.02 10.52 13.13
N ALA A 93 7.31 10.33 12.83
CA ALA A 93 7.83 10.42 11.46
C ALA A 93 7.13 9.42 10.52
N ILE A 94 6.95 8.16 10.94
CA ILE A 94 6.25 7.13 10.17
C ILE A 94 4.78 7.52 9.97
N SER A 95 4.11 8.00 11.02
CA SER A 95 2.70 8.37 10.96
C SER A 95 2.46 9.59 10.06
N ILE A 96 3.34 10.59 10.09
CA ILE A 96 3.29 11.77 9.22
C ILE A 96 3.54 11.37 7.77
N THR A 97 4.62 10.65 7.50
CA THR A 97 4.98 10.24 6.13
C THR A 97 3.92 9.36 5.48
N SER A 98 3.38 8.38 6.21
CA SER A 98 2.29 7.52 5.71
C SER A 98 0.97 8.28 5.51
N SER A 99 0.64 9.21 6.41
CA SER A 99 -0.59 10.01 6.29
C SER A 99 -0.52 11.00 5.12
N LEU A 100 0.66 11.58 4.85
CA LEU A 100 0.89 12.47 3.70
C LEU A 100 0.97 11.70 2.37
N ALA A 101 1.45 10.45 2.39
CA ALA A 101 1.52 9.63 1.18
C ALA A 101 0.13 9.41 0.56
N SER A 102 -0.88 9.14 1.38
CA SER A 102 -2.24 8.80 0.96
C SER A 102 -2.87 9.85 0.00
N PRO A 103 -2.92 11.16 0.34
CA PRO A 103 -3.40 12.21 -0.55
C PRO A 103 -2.77 12.20 -1.95
N PHE A 104 -1.44 12.08 -2.06
CA PHE A 104 -0.76 12.00 -3.35
C PHE A 104 -1.16 10.76 -4.14
N GLY A 105 -1.34 9.62 -3.45
CA GLY A 105 -1.88 8.39 -4.03
C GLY A 105 -3.27 8.61 -4.62
N TYR A 106 -4.22 9.13 -3.87
CA TYR A 106 -5.58 9.38 -4.38
C TYR A 106 -5.62 10.49 -5.44
N ALA A 107 -4.78 11.51 -5.32
CA ALA A 107 -4.69 12.58 -6.31
C ALA A 107 -4.16 12.06 -7.66
N SER A 108 -3.23 11.09 -7.66
CA SER A 108 -2.74 10.48 -8.91
C SER A 108 -3.86 9.82 -9.72
N LEU A 109 -4.88 9.22 -9.08
CA LEU A 109 -6.03 8.59 -9.75
C LEU A 109 -6.92 9.56 -10.54
N ARG A 110 -6.70 10.88 -10.39
CA ARG A 110 -7.36 11.89 -11.22
C ARG A 110 -6.73 12.02 -12.61
N TYR A 111 -5.50 11.52 -12.76
CA TYR A 111 -4.65 11.74 -13.93
C TYR A 111 -4.19 10.45 -14.58
N ILE A 112 -4.14 9.36 -13.83
CA ILE A 112 -3.84 8.00 -14.29
C ILE A 112 -4.95 7.04 -13.88
N ASP A 113 -5.18 6.03 -14.71
CA ASP A 113 -6.11 4.94 -14.43
C ASP A 113 -5.62 4.06 -13.28
N TYR A 114 -6.55 3.33 -12.66
CA TYR A 114 -6.24 2.46 -11.52
C TYR A 114 -5.24 1.35 -11.88
N PRO A 115 -5.30 0.66 -13.05
CA PRO A 115 -4.26 -0.25 -13.50
C PRO A 115 -2.86 0.39 -13.57
N THR A 116 -2.73 1.59 -14.16
CA THR A 116 -1.46 2.35 -14.15
C THR A 116 -0.98 2.64 -12.73
N GLN A 117 -1.88 3.01 -11.81
CA GLN A 117 -1.51 3.20 -10.41
C GLN A 117 -0.99 1.91 -9.76
N ILE A 118 -1.64 0.77 -9.97
CA ILE A 118 -1.20 -0.52 -9.41
C ILE A 118 0.19 -0.87 -9.95
N LEU A 119 0.41 -0.71 -11.27
CA LEU A 119 1.70 -0.93 -11.90
C LEU A 119 2.76 -0.01 -11.29
N GLY A 120 2.52 1.29 -11.24
CA GLY A 120 3.46 2.26 -10.67
C GLY A 120 3.76 1.99 -9.18
N LYS A 121 2.76 1.65 -8.35
CA LYS A 121 2.99 1.24 -6.94
C LYS A 121 3.80 -0.05 -6.80
N SER A 122 3.78 -0.89 -7.82
CA SER A 122 4.60 -2.10 -7.87
C SER A 122 6.06 -1.75 -8.20
N CYS A 123 6.30 -0.64 -8.88
CA CYS A 123 7.61 -0.09 -9.23
C CYS A 123 8.26 0.73 -8.11
N LYS A 124 7.86 0.58 -6.84
CA LYS A 124 8.38 1.38 -5.70
C LYS A 124 9.91 1.38 -5.58
N LEU A 125 10.59 0.35 -6.11
CA LEU A 125 12.04 0.27 -6.14
C LEU A 125 12.66 1.44 -6.93
N LEU A 126 12.01 1.90 -8.00
CA LEU A 126 12.54 2.94 -8.91
C LEU A 126 12.78 4.27 -8.18
N PRO A 127 11.76 4.92 -7.57
CA PRO A 127 11.98 6.18 -6.86
C PRO A 127 12.97 6.04 -5.70
N VAL A 128 12.89 4.92 -4.96
CA VAL A 128 13.76 4.67 -3.80
C VAL A 128 15.22 4.51 -4.22
N MET A 129 15.50 3.78 -5.32
CA MET A 129 16.87 3.67 -5.84
C MET A 129 17.37 4.99 -6.41
N ALA A 130 16.54 5.74 -7.13
CA ALA A 130 16.91 7.05 -7.65
C ALA A 130 17.33 7.99 -6.51
N LEU A 131 16.53 8.06 -5.43
CA LEU A 131 16.86 8.83 -4.23
C LEU A 131 18.15 8.33 -3.58
N GLY A 132 18.30 7.00 -3.44
CA GLY A 132 19.51 6.35 -2.90
C GLY A 132 20.79 6.74 -3.64
N VAL A 133 20.74 6.76 -4.97
CA VAL A 133 21.89 7.13 -5.81
C VAL A 133 22.14 8.64 -5.77
N ILE A 134 21.10 9.46 -5.98
CA ILE A 134 21.23 10.91 -6.14
C ILE A 134 21.55 11.61 -4.82
N VAL A 135 20.84 11.26 -3.74
CA VAL A 135 20.95 11.96 -2.45
C VAL A 135 22.04 11.35 -1.58
N TYR A 136 22.14 10.03 -1.55
CA TYR A 136 23.03 9.32 -0.62
C TYR A 136 24.28 8.73 -1.28
N GLY A 137 24.46 8.91 -2.60
CA GLY A 137 25.60 8.34 -3.33
C GLY A 137 25.69 6.81 -3.25
N GLN A 138 24.58 6.11 -2.98
CA GLN A 138 24.58 4.67 -2.80
C GLN A 138 24.79 3.95 -4.13
N LYS A 139 25.63 2.90 -4.11
CA LYS A 139 25.82 2.00 -5.25
C LYS A 139 24.98 0.75 -5.05
N PHE A 140 24.19 0.38 -6.05
CA PHE A 140 23.39 -0.83 -6.02
C PHE A 140 24.03 -1.96 -6.85
N PRO A 141 23.71 -3.23 -6.60
CA PRO A 141 24.17 -4.33 -7.45
C PRO A 141 23.61 -4.24 -8.88
N ALA A 142 24.35 -4.75 -9.86
CA ALA A 142 23.99 -4.70 -11.29
C ALA A 142 22.57 -5.23 -11.61
N HIS A 143 22.15 -6.33 -10.97
CA HIS A 143 20.82 -6.90 -11.17
C HIS A 143 19.68 -5.93 -10.83
N LYS A 144 19.89 -5.02 -9.87
CA LYS A 144 18.88 -4.02 -9.52
C LYS A 144 18.70 -2.97 -10.62
N TYR A 145 19.78 -2.56 -11.27
CA TYR A 145 19.70 -1.66 -12.43
C TYR A 145 18.99 -2.32 -13.61
N ALA A 146 19.24 -3.62 -13.85
CA ALA A 146 18.54 -4.39 -14.88
C ALA A 146 17.03 -4.49 -14.60
N VAL A 147 16.63 -4.78 -13.36
CA VAL A 147 15.22 -4.77 -12.93
C VAL A 147 14.60 -3.39 -13.15
N VAL A 148 15.27 -2.32 -12.71
CA VAL A 148 14.80 -0.94 -12.87
C VAL A 148 14.59 -0.59 -14.33
N LEU A 149 15.53 -0.95 -15.21
CA LEU A 149 15.43 -0.71 -16.65
C LEU A 149 14.23 -1.46 -17.26
N LEU A 150 14.09 -2.76 -16.94
CA LEU A 150 12.98 -3.59 -17.43
C LEU A 150 11.61 -3.03 -17.00
N VAL A 151 11.51 -2.63 -15.73
CA VAL A 151 10.29 -2.04 -15.17
C VAL A 151 10.01 -0.66 -15.78
N THR A 152 11.02 0.18 -15.97
CA THR A 152 10.88 1.50 -16.63
C THR A 152 10.35 1.36 -18.05
N ILE A 153 10.92 0.44 -18.83
CA ILE A 153 10.45 0.14 -20.20
C ILE A 153 9.00 -0.38 -20.14
N GLY A 154 8.68 -1.27 -19.21
CA GLY A 154 7.33 -1.81 -19.05
C GLY A 154 6.28 -0.74 -18.75
N VAL A 155 6.58 0.19 -17.83
CA VAL A 155 5.69 1.34 -17.53
C VAL A 155 5.58 2.27 -18.73
N ALA A 156 6.69 2.59 -19.41
CA ALA A 156 6.67 3.44 -20.60
C ALA A 156 5.80 2.84 -21.71
N LEU A 157 5.93 1.55 -22.00
CA LEU A 157 5.07 0.85 -22.95
C LEU A 157 3.59 0.85 -22.50
N PHE A 158 3.33 0.63 -21.21
CA PHE A 158 1.96 0.64 -20.70
C PHE A 158 1.28 2.01 -20.89
N THR A 159 1.99 3.09 -20.59
CA THR A 159 1.48 4.46 -20.73
C THR A 159 1.38 4.89 -22.20
N LEU A 160 2.38 4.58 -23.03
CA LEU A 160 2.40 4.99 -24.45
C LEU A 160 1.35 4.27 -25.29
N PHE A 161 1.06 3.01 -24.98
CA PHE A 161 0.05 2.22 -25.68
C PHE A 161 -1.33 2.26 -25.01
N ALA A 162 -1.53 3.14 -24.03
CA ALA A 162 -2.84 3.37 -23.44
C ALA A 162 -3.76 4.08 -24.46
N PRO A 163 -5.00 3.61 -24.66
CA PRO A 163 -5.91 4.24 -25.59
C PRO A 163 -6.21 5.67 -25.15
N ALA A 164 -6.13 6.63 -26.09
CA ALA A 164 -6.49 8.01 -25.80
C ALA A 164 -7.97 8.07 -25.40
N SER A 165 -8.26 8.34 -24.12
CA SER A 165 -9.65 8.51 -23.69
C SER A 165 -10.28 9.67 -24.48
N ASN A 166 -11.53 9.50 -24.92
CA ASN A 166 -12.29 10.47 -25.73
C ASN A 166 -12.56 11.84 -25.06
N LYS A 167 -11.82 12.23 -24.01
CA LYS A 167 -12.01 13.48 -23.24
C LYS A 167 -10.96 14.57 -23.47
N SER A 168 -9.97 14.40 -24.34
CA SER A 168 -9.07 15.52 -24.68
C SER A 168 -8.62 15.47 -26.14
N LYS A 169 -9.31 16.23 -27.00
CA LYS A 169 -8.77 16.70 -28.28
C LYS A 169 -7.63 17.70 -27.99
N LYS A 170 -6.42 17.20 -27.72
CA LYS A 170 -5.09 17.85 -27.83
C LYS A 170 -4.04 16.91 -27.23
N GLY A 171 -3.27 16.22 -28.08
CA GLY A 171 -2.31 15.18 -27.67
C GLY A 171 -1.22 15.61 -26.67
N GLY A 172 -0.91 16.91 -26.57
CA GLY A 172 0.05 17.43 -25.57
C GLY A 172 -0.50 17.49 -24.14
N ALA A 173 -1.74 17.93 -23.97
CA ALA A 173 -2.34 18.12 -22.64
C ALA A 173 -2.61 16.80 -21.90
N GLN A 174 -2.88 15.72 -22.65
CA GLN A 174 -3.12 14.40 -22.06
C GLN A 174 -1.83 13.75 -21.56
N ALA A 175 -0.72 13.92 -22.28
CA ALA A 175 0.60 13.43 -21.87
C ALA A 175 1.10 14.18 -20.62
N GLU A 176 0.92 15.50 -20.57
CA GLU A 176 1.27 16.32 -19.39
C GLU A 176 0.46 15.92 -18.14
N GLN A 177 -0.84 15.68 -18.29
CA GLN A 177 -1.70 15.21 -17.20
C GLN A 177 -1.23 13.84 -16.69
N SER A 178 -0.97 12.88 -17.58
CA SER A 178 -0.46 11.55 -17.20
C SER A 178 0.90 11.64 -16.48
N LEU A 179 1.81 12.47 -16.98
CA LEU A 179 3.13 12.69 -16.35
C LEU A 179 2.98 13.30 -14.95
N TYR A 180 2.08 14.27 -14.78
CA TYR A 180 1.77 14.83 -13.46
C TYR A 180 1.20 13.77 -12.51
N GLY A 181 0.31 12.89 -12.99
CA GLY A 181 -0.17 11.74 -12.22
C GLY A 181 0.95 10.79 -11.78
N LEU A 182 1.90 10.49 -12.66
CA LEU A 182 3.09 9.68 -12.36
C LEU A 182 4.04 10.38 -11.37
N LEU A 183 4.16 11.71 -11.43
CA LEU A 183 4.91 12.49 -10.45
C LEU A 183 4.26 12.44 -9.06
N LEU A 184 2.94 12.62 -8.96
CA LEU A 184 2.21 12.47 -7.70
C LEU A 184 2.37 11.05 -7.15
N LEU A 185 2.28 10.04 -8.00
CA LEU A 185 2.52 8.65 -7.61
C LEU A 185 3.97 8.44 -7.14
N SER A 186 4.95 9.07 -7.76
CA SER A 186 6.36 8.99 -7.34
C SER A 186 6.57 9.61 -5.96
N ILE A 187 5.93 10.75 -5.66
CA ILE A 187 5.95 11.36 -4.31
C ILE A 187 5.31 10.42 -3.29
N ASN A 188 4.14 9.83 -3.60
CA ASN A 188 3.50 8.82 -2.76
C ASN A 188 4.47 7.65 -2.44
N LEU A 189 5.17 7.14 -3.47
CA LEU A 189 6.09 6.01 -3.30
C LEU A 189 7.37 6.34 -2.54
N LEU A 190 7.87 7.58 -2.65
CA LEU A 190 9.01 8.04 -1.86
C LEU A 190 8.63 8.14 -0.38
N LEU A 191 7.46 8.71 -0.08
CA LEU A 191 6.94 8.78 1.29
C LEU A 191 6.70 7.38 1.86
N ASP A 192 6.05 6.49 1.11
CA ASP A 192 5.89 5.08 1.49
C ASP A 192 7.25 4.40 1.71
N GLY A 193 8.26 4.69 0.87
CA GLY A 193 9.63 4.19 1.01
C GLY A 193 10.29 4.63 2.32
N LEU A 194 10.14 5.90 2.69
CA LEU A 194 10.62 6.46 3.96
C LEU A 194 9.91 5.83 5.15
N THR A 195 8.57 5.68 5.08
CA THR A 195 7.76 4.98 6.08
C THR A 195 8.29 3.56 6.30
N ASN A 196 8.43 2.77 5.24
CA ASN A 196 8.91 1.38 5.32
C ASN A 196 10.35 1.28 5.86
N SER A 197 11.25 2.16 5.42
CA SER A 197 12.65 2.16 5.87
C SER A 197 12.78 2.52 7.35
N THR A 198 11.99 3.49 7.80
CA THR A 198 11.96 3.90 9.22
C THR A 198 11.32 2.81 10.08
N GLN A 199 10.29 2.12 9.59
CA GLN A 199 9.70 0.94 10.23
C GLN A 199 10.72 -0.20 10.41
N ASP A 200 11.52 -0.49 9.39
CA ASP A 200 12.56 -1.52 9.48
C ASP A 200 13.63 -1.16 10.52
N ALA A 201 14.01 0.12 10.62
CA ALA A 201 14.93 0.60 11.65
C ALA A 201 14.32 0.45 13.05
N MET A 202 13.03 0.73 13.20
CA MET A 202 12.29 0.57 14.45
C MET A 202 12.23 -0.89 14.92
N PHE A 203 11.94 -1.83 14.01
CA PHE A 203 11.93 -3.25 14.33
C PHE A 203 13.28 -3.75 14.85
N LYS A 204 14.38 -3.31 14.24
CA LYS A 204 15.74 -3.69 14.65
C LYS A 204 16.14 -3.07 15.98
N LYS A 205 15.86 -1.78 16.19
CA LYS A 205 16.33 -1.03 17.37
C LYS A 205 15.51 -1.32 18.63
N PHE A 206 14.19 -1.43 18.51
CA PHE A 206 13.28 -1.51 19.66
C PHE A 206 12.68 -2.90 19.90
N LYS A 207 12.98 -3.90 19.06
CA LYS A 207 12.48 -5.29 19.16
C LYS A 207 10.97 -5.38 19.40
N LEU A 208 10.21 -4.46 18.80
CA LEU A 208 8.76 -4.41 18.91
C LEU A 208 8.11 -5.57 18.15
N SER A 209 7.03 -6.11 18.69
CA SER A 209 6.22 -7.09 17.95
C SER A 209 5.50 -6.40 16.78
N GLY A 210 5.37 -7.09 15.64
CA GLY A 210 4.70 -6.57 14.44
C GLY A 210 3.30 -5.98 14.72
N PRO A 211 2.39 -6.74 15.35
CA PRO A 211 1.06 -6.27 15.70
C PRO A 211 1.06 -5.09 16.68
N SER A 212 1.99 -5.05 17.64
CA SER A 212 2.14 -3.89 18.54
C SER A 212 2.55 -2.64 17.77
N MET A 213 3.51 -2.74 16.85
CA MET A 213 3.92 -1.61 16.02
C MET A 213 2.78 -1.15 15.10
N MET A 214 2.01 -2.08 14.53
CA MET A 214 0.81 -1.78 13.74
C MET A 214 -0.19 -0.93 14.53
N VAL A 215 -0.53 -1.35 15.75
CA VAL A 215 -1.49 -0.63 16.60
C VAL A 215 -0.96 0.76 16.94
N GLY A 216 0.31 0.89 17.34
CA GLY A 216 0.88 2.19 17.70
C GLY A 216 0.92 3.17 16.54
N LEU A 217 1.30 2.70 15.35
CA LEU A 217 1.36 3.54 14.15
C LEU A 217 -0.03 3.96 13.68
N ASN A 218 -0.98 3.02 13.62
CA ASN A 218 -2.34 3.33 13.20
C ASN A 218 -3.04 4.22 14.24
N LEU A 219 -2.78 4.04 15.53
CA LEU A 219 -3.34 4.90 16.57
C LEU A 219 -2.80 6.32 16.45
N LEU A 220 -1.48 6.48 16.34
CA LEU A 220 -0.87 7.80 16.21
C LEU A 220 -1.29 8.49 14.90
N SER A 221 -1.36 7.75 13.78
CA SER A 221 -1.92 8.26 12.53
C SER A 221 -3.38 8.68 12.69
N SER A 222 -4.21 7.88 13.37
CA SER A 222 -5.61 8.24 13.64
C SER A 222 -5.72 9.54 14.43
N VAL A 223 -4.91 9.70 15.49
CA VAL A 223 -4.88 10.92 16.32
C VAL A 223 -4.42 12.12 15.51
N LEU A 224 -3.33 12.01 14.76
CA LEU A 224 -2.78 13.11 13.96
C LEU A 224 -3.75 13.57 12.87
N VAL A 225 -4.31 12.63 12.11
CA VAL A 225 -5.22 12.96 10.99
C VAL A 225 -6.57 13.43 11.50
N SER A 226 -7.10 12.84 12.58
CA SER A 226 -8.33 13.35 13.22
C SER A 226 -8.12 14.76 13.78
N GLY A 227 -6.96 15.03 14.41
CA GLY A 227 -6.59 16.37 14.87
C GLY A 227 -6.52 17.37 13.72
N TYR A 228 -5.95 16.98 12.57
CA TYR A 228 -5.94 17.80 11.36
C TYR A 228 -7.37 18.05 10.82
N LEU A 229 -8.21 17.02 10.71
CA LEU A 229 -9.58 17.14 10.20
C LEU A 229 -10.47 18.02 11.09
N LEU A 230 -10.25 18.00 12.41
CA LEU A 230 -10.95 18.85 13.38
C LEU A 230 -10.36 20.27 13.47
N SER A 231 -9.13 20.47 13.00
CA SER A 231 -8.50 21.79 12.97
C SER A 231 -9.16 22.71 11.93
N PRO A 232 -9.06 24.05 12.06
CA PRO A 232 -9.60 24.99 11.07
C PRO A 232 -9.12 24.74 9.63
N LEU A 233 -7.92 24.15 9.48
CA LEU A 233 -7.31 23.84 8.18
C LEU A 233 -7.94 22.62 7.50
N GLY A 234 -8.41 21.63 8.27
CA GLY A 234 -9.03 20.40 7.75
C GLY A 234 -10.56 20.37 7.86
N ASN A 235 -11.16 21.31 8.60
CA ASN A 235 -12.60 21.37 8.83
C ASN A 235 -13.42 21.48 7.53
N THR A 236 -12.85 22.09 6.48
CA THR A 236 -13.49 22.18 5.16
C THR A 236 -13.62 20.82 4.47
N GLU A 237 -12.59 19.97 4.56
CA GLU A 237 -12.63 18.59 4.05
C GLU A 237 -13.59 17.73 4.88
N LEU A 238 -13.58 17.87 6.20
CA LEU A 238 -14.48 17.12 7.08
C LEU A 238 -15.95 17.48 6.83
N ALA A 239 -16.27 18.78 6.75
CA ALA A 239 -17.62 19.26 6.52
C ALA A 239 -18.15 18.84 5.13
N SER A 240 -17.32 18.97 4.09
CA SER A 240 -17.67 18.52 2.73
C SER A 240 -17.82 17.00 2.63
N SER A 241 -17.02 16.24 3.38
CA SER A 241 -17.16 14.78 3.46
C SER A 241 -18.45 14.38 4.16
N LEU A 242 -18.82 15.08 5.24
CA LEU A 242 -20.05 14.80 5.98
C LEU A 242 -21.30 15.17 5.19
N SER A 243 -21.29 16.29 4.46
CA SER A 243 -22.40 16.63 3.56
C SER A 243 -22.53 15.61 2.43
N PHE A 244 -21.42 15.17 1.83
CA PHE A 244 -21.42 14.12 0.82
C PHE A 244 -21.97 12.79 1.36
N MET A 245 -21.53 12.37 2.55
CA MET A 245 -22.03 11.14 3.20
C MET A 245 -23.53 11.18 3.49
N ARG A 246 -24.07 12.35 3.82
CA ARG A 246 -25.51 12.55 4.04
C ARG A 246 -26.30 12.51 2.73
N GLN A 247 -25.75 13.08 1.66
CA GLN A 247 -26.39 13.09 0.34
C GLN A 247 -26.33 11.71 -0.34
N HIS A 248 -25.22 10.99 -0.14
CA HIS A 248 -24.94 9.71 -0.81
C HIS A 248 -24.64 8.60 0.21
N PRO A 249 -25.65 8.08 0.95
CA PRO A 249 -25.41 7.15 2.06
C PRO A 249 -24.70 5.85 1.65
N ALA A 250 -24.74 5.46 0.36
CA ALA A 250 -24.01 4.32 -0.17
C ALA A 250 -22.48 4.42 0.03
N ILE A 251 -21.91 5.64 0.03
CA ILE A 251 -20.47 5.84 0.26
C ILE A 251 -20.05 5.42 1.67
N VAL A 252 -20.95 5.52 2.67
CA VAL A 252 -20.64 5.14 4.05
C VAL A 252 -20.37 3.65 4.14
N GLN A 253 -21.17 2.84 3.45
CA GLN A 253 -20.95 1.39 3.36
C GLN A 253 -19.64 1.07 2.64
N ASP A 254 -19.33 1.77 1.55
CA ASP A 254 -18.07 1.59 0.83
C ASP A 254 -16.86 1.93 1.68
N ILE A 255 -16.88 3.05 2.40
CA ILE A 255 -15.80 3.47 3.31
C ILE A 255 -15.65 2.48 4.46
N ALA A 256 -16.75 2.02 5.06
CA ALA A 256 -16.72 1.04 6.13
C ALA A 256 -16.14 -0.31 5.67
N LEU A 257 -16.62 -0.84 4.54
CA LEU A 257 -16.08 -2.07 3.95
C LEU A 257 -14.62 -1.91 3.55
N PHE A 258 -14.24 -0.75 3.00
CA PHE A 258 -12.87 -0.41 2.64
C PHE A 258 -11.96 -0.42 3.87
N ALA A 259 -12.39 0.21 4.97
CA ALA A 259 -11.66 0.23 6.22
C ALA A 259 -11.51 -1.17 6.83
N LEU A 260 -12.60 -1.95 6.87
CA LEU A 260 -12.59 -3.32 7.41
C LEU A 260 -11.71 -4.25 6.58
N CYS A 261 -11.83 -4.24 5.26
CA CYS A 261 -10.98 -5.03 4.36
C CYS A 261 -9.50 -4.67 4.55
N GLY A 262 -9.19 -3.38 4.66
CA GLY A 262 -7.83 -2.91 4.90
C GLY A 262 -7.28 -3.40 6.24
N ALA A 263 -8.09 -3.33 7.30
CA ALA A 263 -7.73 -3.75 8.66
C ALA A 263 -7.52 -5.28 8.75
N THR A 264 -8.46 -6.08 8.23
CA THR A 264 -8.34 -7.54 8.14
C THR A 264 -7.12 -7.95 7.31
N GLY A 265 -6.88 -7.26 6.18
CA GLY A 265 -5.71 -7.47 5.35
C GLY A 265 -4.39 -7.22 6.09
N GLN A 266 -4.29 -6.12 6.85
CA GLN A 266 -3.11 -5.81 7.66
C GLN A 266 -2.85 -6.90 8.70
N LEU A 267 -3.89 -7.35 9.41
CA LEU A 267 -3.80 -8.46 10.36
C LEU A 267 -3.26 -9.74 9.72
N ALA A 268 -3.80 -10.13 8.56
CA ALA A 268 -3.34 -11.30 7.83
C ALA A 268 -1.88 -11.17 7.37
N ILE A 269 -1.45 -9.96 6.98
CA ILE A 269 -0.04 -9.66 6.66
C ILE A 269 0.86 -9.88 7.88
N PHE A 270 0.51 -9.33 9.04
CA PHE A 270 1.32 -9.49 10.24
C PHE A 270 1.37 -10.93 10.72
N TYR A 271 0.25 -11.64 10.69
CA TYR A 271 0.19 -13.06 11.01
C TYR A 271 1.09 -13.87 10.07
N THR A 272 1.01 -13.61 8.76
CA THR A 272 1.86 -14.28 7.76
C THR A 272 3.34 -13.97 7.98
N LEU A 273 3.68 -12.71 8.28
CA LEU A 273 5.04 -12.29 8.57
C LEU A 273 5.61 -13.02 9.80
N GLN A 274 4.81 -13.16 10.86
CA GLN A 274 5.23 -13.83 12.10
C GLN A 274 5.44 -15.33 11.92
N HIS A 275 4.55 -16.02 11.20
CA HIS A 275 4.58 -17.47 11.09
C HIS A 275 5.41 -18.00 9.91
N PHE A 276 5.39 -17.33 8.76
CA PHE A 276 6.05 -17.78 7.53
C PHE A 276 7.21 -16.89 7.09
N GLY A 277 7.41 -15.77 7.78
CA GLY A 277 8.51 -14.84 7.52
C GLY A 277 8.30 -13.93 6.31
N SER A 278 9.22 -12.98 6.15
CA SER A 278 9.16 -11.95 5.10
C SER A 278 9.19 -12.54 3.69
N LEU A 279 9.87 -13.68 3.49
CA LEU A 279 9.99 -14.31 2.18
C LEU A 279 8.64 -14.79 1.61
N ALA A 280 7.86 -15.49 2.43
CA ALA A 280 6.53 -15.93 2.04
C ALA A 280 5.64 -14.70 1.78
N LEU A 281 5.68 -13.72 2.68
CA LEU A 281 4.89 -12.49 2.55
C LEU A 281 5.18 -11.73 1.24
N VAL A 282 6.44 -11.59 0.84
CA VAL A 282 6.80 -10.93 -0.43
C VAL A 282 6.18 -11.67 -1.62
N THR A 283 6.26 -13.00 -1.63
CA THR A 283 5.67 -13.81 -2.72
C THR A 283 4.16 -13.63 -2.80
N VAL A 284 3.48 -13.70 -1.65
CA VAL A 284 2.02 -13.55 -1.55
C VAL A 284 1.57 -12.16 -1.95
N THR A 285 2.27 -11.10 -1.53
CA THR A 285 1.88 -9.72 -1.84
C THR A 285 2.12 -9.34 -3.30
N LEU A 286 3.15 -9.89 -3.95
CA LEU A 286 3.41 -9.66 -5.37
C LEU A 286 2.38 -10.33 -6.27
N THR A 287 2.13 -11.61 -6.03
CA THR A 287 1.10 -12.38 -6.76
C THR A 287 -0.29 -11.76 -6.58
N ARG A 288 -0.63 -11.33 -5.35
CA ARG A 288 -1.84 -10.57 -5.08
C ARG A 288 -1.95 -9.30 -5.93
N LYS A 289 -0.89 -8.49 -6.03
CA LYS A 289 -0.90 -7.26 -6.84
C LYS A 289 -1.16 -7.54 -8.33
N MET A 290 -0.64 -8.66 -8.85
CA MET A 290 -0.95 -9.12 -10.20
C MET A 290 -2.44 -9.38 -10.36
N PHE A 291 -3.03 -10.15 -9.45
CA PHE A 291 -4.47 -10.42 -9.44
C PHE A 291 -5.30 -9.16 -9.27
N THR A 292 -4.87 -8.19 -8.46
CA THR A 292 -5.55 -6.91 -8.30
C THR A 292 -5.66 -6.16 -9.63
N MET A 293 -4.57 -6.13 -10.41
CA MET A 293 -4.57 -5.47 -11.71
C MET A 293 -5.47 -6.20 -12.71
N LEU A 294 -5.35 -7.53 -12.82
CA LEU A 294 -6.22 -8.33 -13.67
C LEU A 294 -7.70 -8.15 -13.31
N LEU A 295 -8.02 -8.15 -12.01
CA LEU A 295 -9.37 -7.97 -11.52
C LEU A 295 -9.92 -6.57 -11.86
N SER A 296 -9.10 -5.51 -11.71
CA SER A 296 -9.49 -4.15 -12.11
C SER A 296 -9.77 -4.07 -13.62
N VAL A 297 -8.93 -4.70 -14.43
CA VAL A 297 -9.11 -4.76 -15.90
C VAL A 297 -10.42 -5.46 -16.27
N LEU A 298 -10.70 -6.62 -15.67
CA LEU A 298 -11.89 -7.41 -15.95
C LEU A 298 -13.17 -6.78 -15.39
N TRP A 299 -13.13 -6.27 -14.16
CA TRP A 299 -14.31 -5.78 -13.44
C TRP A 299 -14.76 -4.39 -13.90
N PHE A 300 -13.81 -3.49 -14.17
CA PHE A 300 -14.09 -2.12 -14.63
C PHE A 300 -14.02 -1.98 -16.16
N GLY A 301 -13.82 -3.09 -16.88
CA GLY A 301 -13.91 -3.14 -18.34
C GLY A 301 -12.78 -2.42 -19.08
N HIS A 302 -11.57 -2.36 -18.51
CA HIS A 302 -10.43 -1.79 -19.21
C HIS A 302 -10.00 -2.74 -20.34
N ALA A 303 -10.00 -2.28 -21.59
CA ALA A 303 -9.45 -3.06 -22.70
C ALA A 303 -7.94 -2.80 -22.82
N LEU A 304 -7.11 -3.81 -22.52
CA LEU A 304 -5.66 -3.70 -22.68
C LEU A 304 -5.27 -3.88 -24.14
N THR A 305 -4.48 -2.93 -24.67
CA THR A 305 -3.86 -3.09 -25.98
C THR A 305 -2.73 -4.12 -25.93
N LYS A 306 -2.33 -4.67 -27.09
CA LYS A 306 -1.19 -5.60 -27.17
C LYS A 306 0.09 -5.00 -26.59
N GLY A 307 0.32 -3.70 -26.78
CA GLY A 307 1.46 -2.97 -26.20
C GLY A 307 1.38 -2.88 -24.68
N GLN A 308 0.18 -2.63 -24.12
CA GLN A 308 -0.03 -2.66 -22.67
C GLN A 308 0.20 -4.06 -22.08
N MET A 309 -0.20 -5.13 -22.76
CA MET A 309 0.07 -6.50 -22.30
C MET A 309 1.57 -6.80 -22.20
N VAL A 310 2.37 -6.33 -23.18
CA VAL A 310 3.83 -6.44 -23.11
C VAL A 310 4.38 -5.61 -21.95
N GLY A 311 3.88 -4.38 -21.76
CA GLY A 311 4.26 -3.53 -20.63
C GLY A 311 4.02 -4.20 -19.27
N VAL A 312 2.84 -4.79 -19.09
CA VAL A 312 2.47 -5.59 -17.91
C VAL A 312 3.44 -6.75 -17.69
N ALA A 313 3.73 -7.52 -18.75
CA ALA A 313 4.62 -8.68 -18.66
C ALA A 313 6.04 -8.27 -18.24
N LEU A 314 6.55 -7.14 -18.75
CA LEU A 314 7.87 -6.62 -18.38
C LEU A 314 7.91 -6.13 -16.92
N VAL A 315 6.89 -5.38 -16.47
CA VAL A 315 6.83 -4.88 -15.09
C VAL A 315 6.76 -6.04 -14.10
N PHE A 316 5.82 -6.96 -14.28
CA PHE A 316 5.70 -8.10 -13.36
C PHE A 316 6.84 -9.12 -13.50
N GLY A 317 7.41 -9.27 -14.69
CA GLY A 317 8.63 -10.05 -14.90
C GLY A 317 9.81 -9.49 -14.11
N GLY A 318 10.04 -8.17 -14.19
CA GLY A 318 11.11 -7.49 -13.45
C GLY A 318 10.94 -7.56 -11.94
N ILE A 319 9.73 -7.32 -11.46
CA ILE A 319 9.42 -7.38 -10.03
C ILE A 319 9.51 -8.82 -9.50
N SER A 320 9.06 -9.81 -10.28
CA SER A 320 9.24 -11.22 -9.96
C SER A 320 10.72 -11.59 -9.88
N ALA A 321 11.53 -11.12 -10.83
CA ALA A 321 12.98 -11.33 -10.80
C ALA A 321 13.62 -10.69 -9.56
N GLU A 322 13.24 -9.45 -9.20
CA GLU A 322 13.70 -8.80 -7.97
C GLU A 322 13.37 -9.63 -6.72
N ALA A 323 12.15 -10.16 -6.66
CA ALA A 323 11.70 -11.00 -5.55
C ALA A 323 12.54 -12.27 -5.43
N VAL A 324 12.88 -12.91 -6.56
CA VAL A 324 13.73 -14.09 -6.60
C VAL A 324 15.16 -13.77 -6.16
N PHE A 325 15.74 -12.66 -6.61
CA PHE A 325 17.08 -12.24 -6.15
C PHE A 325 17.09 -11.94 -4.65
N LYS A 326 16.07 -11.24 -4.14
CA LYS A 326 15.92 -10.98 -2.70
C LYS A 326 15.80 -12.30 -1.92
N ARG A 327 15.02 -13.26 -2.43
CA ARG A 327 14.89 -14.60 -1.86
C ARG A 327 16.23 -15.32 -1.74
N GLN A 328 17.02 -15.32 -2.80
CA GLN A 328 18.34 -15.96 -2.80
C GLN A 328 19.28 -15.31 -1.78
N GLN A 329 19.26 -13.99 -1.66
CA GLN A 329 20.06 -13.26 -0.67
C GLN A 329 19.64 -13.60 0.77
N ASP A 330 18.34 -13.66 1.06
CA ASP A 330 17.84 -14.00 2.40
C ASP A 330 18.14 -15.47 2.77
N LEU A 331 18.07 -16.39 1.81
CA LEU A 331 18.48 -17.78 2.00
C LEU A 331 19.98 -17.89 2.28
N ALA A 332 20.81 -17.22 1.48
CA ALA A 332 22.26 -17.22 1.69
C ALA A 332 22.65 -16.68 3.08
N LYS A 333 21.99 -15.61 3.56
CA LYS A 333 22.19 -15.08 4.92
C LYS A 333 21.81 -16.09 5.99
N LYS A 334 20.68 -16.80 5.84
CA LYS A 334 20.25 -17.83 6.79
C LYS A 334 21.22 -19.01 6.82
N THR A 335 21.73 -19.47 5.67
CA THR A 335 22.71 -20.56 5.62
C THR A 335 24.01 -20.17 6.31
N ARG A 336 24.51 -18.94 6.08
CA ARG A 336 25.70 -18.42 6.77
C ARG A 336 25.52 -18.33 8.29
N ALA A 337 24.36 -17.83 8.74
CA ALA A 337 24.06 -17.72 10.17
C ALA A 337 23.88 -19.07 10.88
N LYS A 338 23.64 -20.16 10.15
CA LYS A 338 23.61 -21.53 10.70
C LYS A 338 24.97 -22.23 10.71
N ALA A 339 25.92 -21.70 9.94
CA ALA A 339 27.28 -22.22 9.84
C ALA A 339 28.26 -21.53 10.82
N GLN A 340 27.80 -20.48 11.51
CA GLN A 340 28.47 -19.79 12.61
C GLN A 340 27.85 -20.24 13.94
#